data_AF-A0A7J7LLM9-F1
#
_entry.id   AF-A0A7J7LLM9-F1
#
_cell.length_a   1.000
_cell.length_b   1.000
_cell.length_c   1.000
_cell.angle_alpha   90.00
_cell.angle_beta   90.00
_cell.angle_gamma   90.00
#
_symmetry.space_group_name_H-M   'P 1'
#
loop_
_entity.id
_entity.type
_entity.pdbx_description
1 polymer ?
#
loop_
_entity_poly.entity_id
_entity_poly.type
_entity_poly.pdbx_seq_one_letter_code
_entity_poly.pdbx_strand_id
1 'polypeptide(L)'
;MALLKPIGVLVLVGFPCKVKFNPISLLAGSRAIFGSVAGDTKDMQEMLDFCAANNIHPKVEVILIQYVNEALDWMENRDVKYQFVIDIKNFLK
;
A
#
# COMPACT_ATOMS: atom_id res chain seq x y z
N MET A 1 -14.63 14.27 4.28
CA MET A 1 -14.52 13.31 5.41
C MET A 1 -15.89 12.79 5.88
N ALA A 2 -16.91 12.79 5.03
CA ALA A 2 -18.28 12.45 5.45
C ALA A 2 -18.43 11.01 5.94
N LEU A 3 -17.59 10.07 5.46
CA LEU A 3 -17.63 8.66 5.84
C LEU A 3 -16.96 8.36 7.20
N LEU A 4 -16.15 9.29 7.73
CA LEU A 4 -15.52 9.09 9.04
C LEU A 4 -16.52 9.34 10.15
N LYS A 5 -16.63 8.40 11.10
CA LYS A 5 -17.34 8.62 12.36
C LYS A 5 -16.71 9.80 13.14
N PRO A 6 -17.42 10.42 14.09
CA PRO A 6 -16.81 11.35 15.03
C PRO A 6 -15.56 10.74 15.68
N ILE A 7 -14.50 11.53 15.84
CA ILE A 7 -13.19 11.13 16.39
C ILE A 7 -12.44 10.14 15.48
N GLY A 8 -12.91 9.93 14.25
CA GLY A 8 -12.25 9.09 13.26
C GLY A 8 -10.93 9.67 12.75
N VAL A 9 -10.01 8.78 12.35
CA VAL A 9 -8.69 9.12 11.82
C VAL A 9 -8.59 8.70 10.37
N LEU A 10 -8.15 9.63 9.50
CA LEU A 10 -7.70 9.32 8.13
C LEU A 10 -6.19 9.12 8.16
N VAL A 11 -5.70 7.92 7.81
CA VAL A 11 -4.26 7.65 7.70
C VAL A 11 -3.83 7.78 6.24
N LEU A 12 -2.90 8.70 5.98
CA LEU A 12 -2.29 8.91 4.67
C LEU A 12 -1.03 8.05 4.54
N VAL A 13 -1.09 7.07 3.64
CA VAL A 13 0.03 6.16 3.30
C VAL A 13 0.55 6.35 1.86
N GLY A 14 -0.13 7.21 1.08
CA GLY A 14 0.29 7.57 -0.28
C GLY A 14 1.08 8.87 -0.31
N PHE A 15 1.71 9.14 -1.46
CA PHE A 15 2.54 10.33 -1.69
C PHE A 15 1.95 11.26 -2.77
N PRO A 16 0.78 11.90 -2.53
CA PRO A 16 0.25 12.89 -3.47
C PRO A 16 1.02 14.22 -3.38
N CYS A 17 1.22 14.91 -4.52
CA CYS A 17 1.91 16.20 -4.53
C CYS A 17 1.21 17.29 -3.71
N LYS A 18 -0.13 17.26 -3.63
CA LYS A 18 -0.93 18.21 -2.84
C LYS A 18 -2.13 17.50 -2.24
N VAL A 19 -2.44 17.81 -0.99
CA VAL A 19 -3.66 17.36 -0.29
C VAL A 19 -4.48 18.60 0.06
N LYS A 20 -5.77 18.59 -0.27
CA LYS A 20 -6.71 19.67 0.05
C LYS A 20 -7.89 19.10 0.83
N PHE A 21 -8.31 19.77 1.90
CA PHE A 21 -9.52 19.44 2.63
C PHE A 21 -10.17 20.70 3.21
N ASN A 22 -11.47 20.64 3.50
CA ASN A 22 -12.18 21.73 4.16
C ASN A 22 -11.98 21.63 5.69
N PRO A 23 -11.49 22.67 6.39
CA PRO A 23 -11.28 22.65 7.84
C PRO A 23 -12.52 22.26 8.66
N ILE A 24 -13.71 22.66 8.21
CA ILE A 24 -14.98 22.32 8.87
C ILE A 24 -15.14 20.79 8.94
N SER A 25 -14.61 20.04 7.97
CA SER A 25 -14.73 18.58 7.97
C SER A 25 -13.92 17.87 9.05
N LEU A 26 -12.92 18.54 9.64
CA LEU A 26 -12.19 18.08 10.83
C LEU A 26 -12.85 18.56 12.12
N LEU A 27 -13.19 19.84 12.17
CA LEU A 27 -13.82 20.48 13.34
C LEU A 27 -15.17 19.82 13.65
N ALA A 28 -15.98 19.59 12.62
CA ALA A 28 -17.24 18.86 12.74
C ALA A 28 -16.95 17.38 13.00
N GLY A 29 -17.03 16.99 14.27
CA GLY A 29 -16.82 15.62 14.72
C GLY A 29 -15.40 15.32 15.20
N SER A 30 -14.56 16.32 15.48
CA SER A 30 -13.24 16.13 16.13
C SER A 30 -12.35 15.07 15.45
N ARG A 31 -12.27 15.10 14.12
CA ARG A 31 -11.53 14.11 13.32
C ARG A 31 -10.05 14.49 13.18
N ALA A 32 -9.22 13.52 12.82
CA ALA A 32 -7.78 13.72 12.62
C ALA A 32 -7.26 13.17 11.27
N ILE A 33 -6.14 13.70 10.81
CA ILE A 33 -5.33 13.15 9.72
C ILE A 33 -3.98 12.75 10.30
N PHE A 34 -3.54 11.52 10.02
CA PHE A 34 -2.24 10.99 10.43
C PHE A 34 -1.46 10.51 9.19
N GLY A 35 -0.13 10.51 9.24
CA GLY A 35 0.72 10.02 8.15
C GLY A 35 1.56 8.84 8.61
N SER A 36 1.74 7.83 7.75
CA SER A 36 2.65 6.70 8.01
C SER A 36 3.29 6.23 6.70
N VAL A 37 4.56 5.87 6.74
CA VAL A 37 5.35 5.50 5.56
C VAL A 37 5.77 4.03 5.60
N ALA A 38 6.38 3.61 6.69
CA ALA A 38 6.80 2.23 6.94
C ALA A 38 6.80 1.98 8.45
N GLY A 39 6.61 0.72 8.85
CA GLY A 39 6.80 0.27 10.23
C GLY A 39 8.27 -0.01 10.51
N ASP A 40 8.61 -0.19 11.79
CA ASP A 40 9.95 -0.66 12.17
C ASP A 40 10.12 -2.18 11.95
N THR A 41 11.31 -2.71 12.19
CA THR A 41 11.59 -4.15 12.01
C THR A 41 10.70 -5.03 12.87
N LYS A 42 10.35 -4.58 14.08
CA LYS A 42 9.52 -5.34 15.00
C LYS A 42 8.06 -5.33 14.52
N ASP A 43 7.54 -4.17 14.13
CA ASP A 43 6.21 -4.02 13.54
C ASP A 43 6.05 -4.89 12.28
N MET A 44 7.09 -4.93 11.43
CA MET A 44 7.10 -5.76 10.23
C MET A 44 7.06 -7.26 10.58
N GLN A 45 7.79 -7.70 11.60
CA GLN A 45 7.74 -9.10 12.03
C GLN A 45 6.34 -9.47 12.55
N GLU A 46 5.75 -8.63 13.41
CA GLU A 46 4.40 -8.85 13.93
C GLU A 46 3.35 -8.89 12.80
N MET A 47 3.50 -8.02 11.78
CA MET A 47 2.65 -8.01 10.59
C MET A 47 2.79 -9.31 9.79
N LEU A 48 4.00 -9.81 9.57
CA LEU A 48 4.24 -11.06 8.85
C LEU A 48 3.67 -12.26 9.60
N ASP A 49 3.87 -12.32 10.92
CA ASP A 49 3.33 -13.38 11.78
C ASP A 49 1.79 -13.38 11.75
N PHE A 50 1.18 -12.19 11.84
CA PHE A 50 -0.26 -12.03 11.70
C PHE A 50 -0.77 -12.49 10.32
N CYS A 51 -0.08 -12.13 9.24
CA CYS A 51 -0.47 -12.54 7.89
C CYS A 51 -0.39 -14.07 7.72
N ALA A 52 0.67 -14.69 8.23
CA ALA A 52 0.85 -16.14 8.21
C ALA A 52 -0.26 -16.86 9.00
N ALA A 53 -0.59 -16.37 10.21
CA ALA A 53 -1.63 -16.95 11.05
C ALA A 53 -3.04 -16.86 10.44
N ASN A 54 -3.29 -15.84 9.60
CA ASN A 54 -4.61 -15.55 9.03
C ASN A 54 -4.73 -15.87 7.53
N ASN A 55 -3.73 -16.52 6.93
CA ASN A 55 -3.69 -16.83 5.49
C ASN A 55 -3.88 -15.59 4.60
N ILE A 56 -3.25 -14.47 4.99
CA ILE A 56 -3.27 -13.23 4.22
C ILE A 56 -2.11 -13.26 3.24
N HIS A 57 -2.43 -13.30 1.95
CA HIS A 57 -1.44 -13.33 0.88
C HIS A 57 -1.68 -12.21 -0.13
N PRO A 58 -0.62 -11.58 -0.65
CA PRO A 58 -0.74 -10.66 -1.75
C PRO A 58 -1.17 -11.41 -3.03
N LYS A 59 -1.92 -10.71 -3.88
CA LYS A 59 -2.21 -11.19 -5.24
C LYS A 59 -1.10 -10.71 -6.16
N VAL A 60 -0.31 -11.66 -6.65
CA VAL A 60 0.93 -11.39 -7.37
C VAL A 60 0.91 -11.99 -8.77
N GLU A 61 1.57 -11.31 -9.69
CA GLU A 61 1.89 -11.80 -11.03
C GLU A 61 3.40 -12.01 -11.10
N VAL A 62 3.82 -13.26 -11.28
CA VAL A 62 5.25 -13.61 -11.30
C VAL A 62 5.79 -13.40 -12.71
N ILE A 63 6.85 -12.59 -12.83
CA ILE A 63 7.51 -12.29 -14.10
C ILE A 63 8.98 -12.73 -14.06
N LEU A 64 9.53 -13.04 -15.23
CA LEU A 64 10.97 -13.23 -15.36
C LEU A 64 11.66 -11.86 -15.48
N ILE A 65 12.93 -11.79 -15.08
CA ILE A 65 13.71 -10.54 -15.10
C ILE A 65 13.82 -9.92 -16.50
N GLN A 66 13.72 -10.71 -17.57
CA GLN A 66 13.76 -10.22 -18.95
C GLN A 66 12.60 -9.28 -19.29
N TYR A 67 11.46 -9.41 -18.58
CA TYR A 67 10.25 -8.60 -18.81
C TYR A 67 10.15 -7.40 -17.86
N VAL A 68 11.23 -7.05 -17.14
CA VAL A 68 11.17 -6.00 -16.10
C VAL A 68 10.78 -4.64 -16.69
N ASN A 69 11.23 -4.30 -17.90
CA ASN A 69 10.93 -3.02 -18.52
C ASN A 69 9.46 -2.98 -18.97
N GLU A 70 8.99 -4.04 -19.61
CA GLU A 70 7.59 -4.20 -20.00
C GLU A 70 6.67 -4.16 -18.77
N ALA A 71 7.08 -4.78 -17.67
CA ALA A 71 6.32 -4.75 -16.42
C ALA A 71 6.25 -3.34 -15.79
N LEU A 72 7.27 -2.50 -15.98
CA LEU A 72 7.21 -1.09 -15.58
C LEU A 72 6.18 -0.33 -16.44
N ASP A 73 6.17 -0.55 -17.75
CA ASP A 73 5.19 0.06 -18.67
C ASP A 73 3.75 -0.39 -18.33
N TRP A 74 3.55 -1.69 -18.02
CA TRP A 74 2.26 -2.22 -17.58
C TRP A 74 1.83 -1.61 -16.25
N MET A 75 2.74 -1.48 -15.29
CA MET A 75 2.46 -0.86 -13.99
C MET A 75 2.02 0.60 -14.15
N GLU A 76 2.67 1.38 -15.02
CA GLU A 76 2.28 2.77 -15.31
C GLU A 76 0.87 2.85 -15.92
N ASN A 77 0.56 1.92 -16.83
CA ASN A 77 -0.76 1.80 -17.45
C ASN A 77 -1.82 1.13 -16.55
N ARG A 78 -1.46 0.78 -15.30
CA ARG A 78 -2.31 0.07 -14.32
C ARG A 78 -2.77 -1.32 -14.79
N ASP A 79 -2.01 -1.93 -15.69
CA ASP A 79 -2.24 -3.27 -16.21
C ASP A 79 -1.54 -4.32 -15.32
N VAL A 80 -1.96 -4.37 -14.05
CA VAL A 80 -1.48 -5.33 -13.05
C VAL A 80 -2.54 -5.55 -11.97
N LYS A 81 -2.70 -6.79 -11.48
CA LYS A 81 -3.65 -7.16 -10.42
C LYS A 81 -2.98 -8.06 -9.37
N TYR A 82 -2.26 -7.54 -8.37
CA TYR A 82 -2.08 -6.13 -7.98
C TYR A 82 -0.60 -5.74 -7.88
N GLN A 83 0.31 -6.71 -7.94
CA GLN A 83 1.76 -6.51 -7.80
C GLN A 83 2.51 -7.49 -8.70
N PHE A 84 3.62 -7.02 -9.30
CA PHE A 84 4.58 -7.91 -9.94
C PHE A 84 5.59 -8.44 -8.92
N VAL A 85 5.95 -9.72 -9.04
CA VAL A 85 7.06 -10.34 -8.31
C VAL A 85 8.03 -10.91 -9.31
N ILE A 86 9.29 -10.52 -9.22
CA ILE A 86 10.33 -11.00 -10.14
C ILE A 86 10.89 -12.33 -9.63
N ASP A 87 10.86 -13.36 -10.48
CA ASP A 87 11.52 -14.63 -10.21
C ASP A 87 13.01 -14.57 -10.55
N ILE A 88 13.82 -14.32 -9.51
CA ILE A 88 15.28 -14.26 -9.63
C ILE A 88 15.89 -15.66 -9.75
N LYS A 89 15.29 -16.67 -9.12
CA LYS A 89 15.89 -18.02 -9.01
C LYS A 89 15.95 -18.71 -10.36
N ASN A 90 14.91 -18.56 -11.18
CA ASN A 90 14.85 -19.20 -12.49
C ASN A 90 15.72 -18.52 -13.56
N PHE A 91 16.22 -17.31 -13.29
CA PHE A 91 17.22 -16.66 -14.14
C PHE A 91 18.66 -17.14 -13.87
N LEU A 92 18.99 -17.51 -12.63
CA LEU A 92 20.36 -17.88 -12.22
C LEU A 92 20.73 -19.35 -12.54
N LYS A 93 19.85 -20.11 -13.19
CA LYS A 93 20.08 -21.49 -13.62
C LYS A 93 20.41 -21.54 -15.10
#